data_AF-A0A940A7I2-F1
#
_entry.id   AF-A0A940A7I2-F1
#
_cell.length_a   1.000
_cell.length_b   1.000
_cell.length_c   1.000
_cell.angle_alpha   90.00
_cell.angle_beta   90.00
_cell.angle_gamma   90.00
#
_symmetry.space_group_name_H-M   'P 1'
#
loop_
_entity.id
_entity.type
_entity.pdbx_description
1 polymer ?
#
loop_
_entity_poly.entity_id
_entity_poly.type
_entity_poly.pdbx_seq_one_letter_code
_entity_poly.pdbx_strand_id
1 'polypeptide(L)'
;SEATLSRDVLMDKIQGGWAGQTIGVVYGAPTEFKHQGTLIPDSQPISWGEGYVKYWWDKKPGLFDDIYNDLTFAEAFDQLGLDCSSKDLALRFAYADYHLAHANQAGRYNVRQGVMPPESGNWLNNPHADDLDFQIEADFIGLMAPGMIPEALDIAGRVGHIMNSGDGFYGGAFVAGLYSAAFVETDPARILDRALEGIPTESTFWQCIDDVRKLHRKYPHDWKQTWFEIIKKWGADTGCPKGVFLSFDIDAKINSAFCAIGLLYGEGDFGRSIEIATRCGQDSDCNPATVGGVLGVMYGKSKLPDFWKEPLDEIWDLDFEGTDVSLAKGSQMSYRHALALIEKNGGKLTDTEVTIPQLPVQVLPLEQNFVDTYPIYRDQKDDWLEREYEFDFSGNGFCIWGNLVCLRGISKSYADRVSKKHVGSEVFALAEQQDDYVAEIEVWIDGELDQVSILPMKGTSRKLEPAWKYQMPEGRHHVKMVWRNPDPKQYLLRINAIQYYSENPVSDVYYHN
;
A
#
# COMPACT_ATOMS: atom_id res chain seq x y z
N SER A 1 0.61 -26.70 18.64
CA SER A 1 0.12 -27.74 17.70
C SER A 1 1.13 -27.87 16.58
N GLU A 2 0.97 -28.81 15.66
CA GLU A 2 1.84 -28.93 14.47
C GLU A 2 0.94 -29.16 13.25
N ALA A 3 1.36 -28.65 12.09
CA ALA A 3 0.76 -28.94 10.79
C ALA A 3 1.77 -29.73 9.94
N THR A 4 1.32 -30.69 9.14
CA THR A 4 2.19 -31.46 8.25
C THR A 4 1.71 -31.32 6.82
N LEU A 5 2.63 -30.99 5.91
CA LEU A 5 2.39 -30.90 4.47
C LEU A 5 3.42 -31.75 3.74
N SER A 6 3.05 -32.36 2.61
CA SER A 6 4.07 -32.87 1.69
C SER A 6 4.81 -31.69 1.07
N ARG A 7 6.07 -31.91 0.66
CA ARG A 7 6.89 -30.90 -0.03
C ARG A 7 6.24 -30.44 -1.34
N ASP A 8 5.62 -31.37 -2.07
CA ASP A 8 4.86 -31.06 -3.28
C ASP A 8 3.67 -30.16 -2.99
N VAL A 9 2.92 -30.41 -1.91
CA VAL A 9 1.80 -29.55 -1.51
C VAL A 9 2.31 -28.18 -1.06
N LEU A 10 3.42 -28.10 -0.33
CA LEU A 10 4.01 -26.81 0.05
C LEU A 10 4.38 -25.98 -1.19
N MET A 11 5.08 -26.58 -2.16
CA MET A 11 5.44 -25.90 -3.40
C MET A 11 4.20 -25.50 -4.21
N ASP A 12 3.21 -26.39 -4.37
CA ASP A 12 1.98 -26.10 -5.12
C ASP A 12 1.18 -24.95 -4.49
N LYS A 13 1.14 -24.87 -3.16
CA LYS A 13 0.54 -23.75 -2.42
C LYS A 13 1.31 -22.44 -2.63
N ILE A 14 2.64 -22.46 -2.58
CA ILE A 14 3.47 -21.28 -2.86
C ILE A 14 3.25 -20.77 -4.29
N GLN A 15 3.28 -21.66 -5.27
CA GLN A 15 2.98 -21.33 -6.66
C GLN A 15 1.55 -20.82 -6.82
N GLY A 16 0.61 -21.36 -6.02
CA GLY A 16 -0.77 -20.92 -5.97
C GLY A 16 -0.89 -19.47 -5.50
N GLY A 17 -0.14 -19.08 -4.47
CA GLY A 17 -0.08 -17.70 -3.99
C GLY A 17 0.34 -16.71 -5.08
N TRP A 18 1.51 -16.92 -5.68
CA TRP A 18 2.01 -16.10 -6.78
C TRP A 18 1.05 -16.06 -7.98
N ALA A 19 0.46 -17.21 -8.34
CA ALA A 19 -0.50 -17.29 -9.43
C ALA A 19 -1.77 -16.48 -9.12
N GLY A 20 -2.35 -16.67 -7.94
CA GLY A 20 -3.58 -16.00 -7.52
C GLY A 20 -3.41 -14.49 -7.41
N GLN A 21 -2.29 -14.01 -6.86
CA GLN A 21 -1.92 -12.60 -6.81
C GLN A 21 -1.85 -12.00 -8.21
N THR A 22 -1.09 -12.64 -9.11
CA THR A 22 -0.95 -12.18 -10.51
C THR A 22 -2.29 -12.11 -11.24
N ILE A 23 -3.18 -13.09 -11.01
CA ILE A 23 -4.52 -13.09 -11.59
C ILE A 23 -5.32 -11.88 -11.11
N GLY A 24 -5.30 -11.59 -9.81
CA GLY A 24 -6.03 -10.47 -9.23
C GLY A 24 -5.57 -9.12 -9.77
N VAL A 25 -4.24 -8.89 -9.81
CA VAL A 25 -3.65 -7.67 -10.39
C VAL A 25 -4.18 -7.42 -11.80
N VAL A 26 -4.04 -8.43 -12.67
CA VAL A 26 -4.43 -8.29 -14.09
C VAL A 26 -5.94 -8.16 -14.26
N TYR A 27 -6.73 -8.84 -13.43
CA TYR A 27 -8.19 -8.78 -13.51
C TYR A 27 -8.73 -7.40 -13.10
N GLY A 28 -8.14 -6.78 -12.09
CA GLY A 28 -8.54 -5.46 -11.59
C GLY A 28 -7.96 -4.26 -12.36
N ALA A 29 -6.86 -4.45 -13.10
CA ALA A 29 -6.19 -3.41 -13.88
C ALA A 29 -7.10 -2.54 -14.78
N PRO A 30 -8.14 -3.08 -15.46
CA PRO A 30 -9.00 -2.27 -16.31
C PRO A 30 -9.88 -1.28 -15.54
N THR A 31 -10.03 -1.43 -14.23
CA THR A 31 -10.94 -0.63 -13.39
C THR A 31 -10.22 0.20 -12.32
N GLU A 32 -8.91 0.05 -12.18
CA GLU A 32 -8.01 0.77 -11.26
C GLU A 32 -8.33 2.27 -11.26
N PHE A 33 -8.70 2.81 -10.09
CA PHE A 33 -9.07 4.21 -9.84
C PHE A 33 -10.23 4.79 -10.70
N LYS A 34 -11.01 3.97 -11.41
CA LYS A 34 -12.16 4.44 -12.21
C LYS A 34 -13.46 4.55 -11.41
N HIS A 35 -13.51 3.94 -10.24
CA HIS A 35 -14.67 3.87 -9.36
C HIS A 35 -14.27 4.24 -7.92
N GLN A 36 -13.79 5.48 -7.74
CA GLN A 36 -13.40 6.02 -6.42
C GLN A 36 -14.65 6.38 -5.60
N GLY A 37 -14.71 5.94 -4.34
CA GLY A 37 -15.83 6.17 -3.43
C GLY A 37 -17.16 5.50 -3.85
N THR A 38 -17.12 4.58 -4.83
CA THR A 38 -18.31 3.90 -5.35
C THR A 38 -17.99 2.48 -5.80
N LEU A 39 -19.00 1.60 -5.78
CA LEU A 39 -18.91 0.26 -6.36
C LEU A 39 -18.74 0.31 -7.89
N ILE A 40 -18.08 -0.73 -8.42
CA ILE A 40 -18.15 -1.06 -9.85
C ILE A 40 -19.50 -1.75 -10.11
N PRO A 41 -20.38 -1.18 -10.95
CA PRO A 41 -21.72 -1.74 -11.16
C PRO A 41 -21.65 -3.09 -11.88
N ASP A 42 -22.59 -4.01 -11.59
CA ASP A 42 -22.65 -5.34 -12.20
C ASP A 42 -22.72 -5.29 -13.74
N SER A 43 -23.29 -4.21 -14.29
CA SER A 43 -23.37 -3.98 -15.73
C SER A 43 -22.03 -3.65 -16.39
N GLN A 44 -20.99 -3.32 -15.61
CA GLN A 44 -19.64 -3.08 -16.11
C GLN A 44 -18.94 -4.44 -16.30
N PRO A 45 -18.65 -4.85 -17.55
CA PRO A 45 -17.85 -6.04 -17.79
C PRO A 45 -16.39 -5.78 -17.38
N ILE A 46 -15.78 -6.80 -16.79
CA ILE A 46 -14.35 -6.85 -16.50
C ILE A 46 -13.78 -7.98 -17.37
N SER A 47 -12.80 -7.66 -18.20
CA SER A 47 -12.27 -8.59 -19.20
C SER A 47 -11.31 -9.60 -18.58
N TRP A 48 -11.41 -10.85 -19.01
CA TRP A 48 -10.45 -11.91 -18.71
C TRP A 48 -10.44 -12.94 -19.84
N GLY A 49 -9.30 -13.58 -20.08
CA GLY A 49 -9.17 -14.67 -21.04
C GLY A 49 -7.72 -14.97 -21.44
N GLU A 50 -7.56 -15.89 -22.38
CA GLU A 50 -6.29 -16.23 -23.01
C GLU A 50 -5.61 -14.98 -23.63
N GLY A 51 -4.29 -14.85 -23.49
CA GLY A 51 -3.53 -13.68 -23.95
C GLY A 51 -3.72 -12.41 -23.13
N TYR A 52 -4.66 -12.37 -22.17
CA TYR A 52 -4.98 -11.12 -21.46
C TYR A 52 -3.90 -10.71 -20.46
N VAL A 53 -3.30 -11.68 -19.78
CA VAL A 53 -2.15 -11.46 -18.90
C VAL A 53 -0.96 -10.97 -19.71
N LYS A 54 -0.65 -11.64 -20.84
CA LYS A 54 0.44 -11.23 -21.73
C LYS A 54 0.22 -9.83 -22.34
N TYR A 55 -1.02 -9.49 -22.66
CA TYR A 55 -1.39 -8.15 -23.14
C TYR A 55 -1.01 -7.07 -22.13
N TRP A 56 -1.34 -7.25 -20.85
CA TRP A 56 -1.02 -6.27 -19.82
C TRP A 56 0.47 -6.24 -19.50
N TRP A 57 1.11 -7.41 -19.48
CA TRP A 57 2.56 -7.55 -19.40
C TRP A 57 3.30 -6.66 -20.42
N ASP A 58 2.87 -6.71 -21.69
CA ASP A 58 3.52 -5.92 -22.75
C ASP A 58 3.09 -4.43 -22.75
N LYS A 59 1.87 -4.14 -22.32
CA LYS A 59 1.29 -2.80 -22.43
C LYS A 59 1.65 -1.87 -21.28
N LYS A 60 1.64 -2.36 -20.04
CA LYS A 60 1.92 -1.60 -18.82
C LYS A 60 2.72 -2.52 -17.88
N PRO A 61 4.03 -2.77 -18.15
CA PRO A 61 4.83 -3.64 -17.27
C PRO A 61 4.86 -3.16 -15.82
N GLY A 62 4.81 -1.84 -15.60
CA GLY A 62 4.68 -1.24 -14.26
C GLY A 62 3.32 -1.43 -13.58
N LEU A 63 2.39 -2.21 -14.15
CA LEU A 63 1.16 -2.67 -13.49
C LEU A 63 1.43 -3.75 -12.43
N PHE A 64 2.56 -4.44 -12.53
CA PHE A 64 2.86 -5.59 -11.68
C PHE A 64 3.65 -5.18 -10.43
N ASP A 65 3.52 -3.93 -9.96
CA ASP A 65 4.20 -3.41 -8.77
C ASP A 65 3.91 -4.21 -7.51
N ASP A 66 2.66 -4.65 -7.34
CA ASP A 66 2.26 -5.57 -6.26
C ASP A 66 3.13 -6.85 -6.24
N ILE A 67 3.75 -7.23 -7.36
CA ILE A 67 4.54 -8.46 -7.48
C ILE A 67 6.04 -8.17 -7.48
N TYR A 68 6.53 -7.20 -8.25
CA TYR A 68 7.99 -7.00 -8.34
C TYR A 68 8.58 -6.33 -7.08
N ASN A 69 7.78 -5.60 -6.30
CA ASN A 69 8.23 -5.10 -4.99
C ASN A 69 8.37 -6.24 -3.98
N ASP A 70 7.37 -7.13 -3.92
CA ASP A 70 7.42 -8.41 -3.22
C ASP A 70 8.68 -9.22 -3.56
N LEU A 71 8.98 -9.37 -4.85
CA LEU A 71 10.17 -10.08 -5.33
C LEU A 71 11.48 -9.38 -4.92
N THR A 72 11.49 -8.04 -4.83
CA THR A 72 12.65 -7.28 -4.36
C THR A 72 12.99 -7.60 -2.91
N PHE A 73 11.98 -7.70 -2.03
CA PHE A 73 12.21 -8.11 -0.65
C PHE A 73 12.56 -9.59 -0.52
N ALA A 74 11.88 -10.47 -1.26
CA ALA A 74 12.22 -11.89 -1.30
C ALA A 74 13.68 -12.11 -1.74
N GLU A 75 14.12 -11.41 -2.78
CA GLU A 75 15.52 -11.44 -3.24
C GLU A 75 16.49 -10.92 -2.16
N ALA A 76 16.12 -9.84 -1.46
CA ALA A 76 16.93 -9.32 -0.36
C ALA A 76 17.13 -10.36 0.76
N PHE A 77 16.09 -11.10 1.13
CA PHE A 77 16.20 -12.20 2.10
C PHE A 77 17.04 -13.37 1.56
N ASP A 78 16.98 -13.66 0.26
CA ASP A 78 17.82 -14.70 -0.36
C ASP A 78 19.31 -14.33 -0.32
N GLN A 79 19.64 -13.07 -0.56
CA GLN A 79 21.02 -12.57 -0.63
C GLN A 79 21.63 -12.23 0.73
N LEU A 80 20.84 -11.63 1.62
CA LEU A 80 21.29 -11.13 2.93
C LEU A 80 21.02 -12.11 4.07
N GLY A 81 20.17 -13.12 3.83
CA GLY A 81 19.75 -14.11 4.81
C GLY A 81 18.50 -13.70 5.60
N LEU A 82 17.85 -14.68 6.23
CA LEU A 82 16.59 -14.52 6.97
C LEU A 82 16.68 -13.59 8.20
N ASP A 83 17.90 -13.35 8.70
CA ASP A 83 18.21 -12.50 9.85
C ASP A 83 18.61 -11.07 9.44
N CYS A 84 18.46 -10.70 8.16
CA CYS A 84 18.76 -9.34 7.72
C CYS A 84 17.91 -8.31 8.50
N SER A 85 18.53 -7.15 8.74
CA SER A 85 17.91 -6.11 9.56
C SER A 85 16.97 -5.24 8.72
N SER A 86 16.03 -4.55 9.37
CA SER A 86 15.21 -3.50 8.72
C SER A 86 16.05 -2.46 8.00
N LYS A 87 17.25 -2.17 8.51
CA LYS A 87 18.18 -1.23 7.87
C LYS A 87 18.70 -1.76 6.54
N ASP A 88 19.04 -3.04 6.46
CA ASP A 88 19.56 -3.63 5.21
C ASP A 88 18.45 -3.69 4.15
N LEU A 89 17.25 -4.09 4.56
CA LEU A 89 16.05 -4.10 3.72
C LEU A 89 15.70 -2.69 3.21
N ALA A 90 15.71 -1.70 4.11
CA ALA A 90 15.47 -0.29 3.75
C ALA A 90 16.46 0.24 2.74
N LEU A 91 17.76 -0.08 2.89
CA LEU A 91 18.77 0.35 1.93
C LEU A 91 18.57 -0.33 0.57
N ARG A 92 18.20 -1.61 0.53
CA ARG A 92 17.90 -2.30 -0.74
C ARG A 92 16.69 -1.66 -1.43
N PHE A 93 15.59 -1.48 -0.71
CA PHE A 93 14.36 -0.86 -1.21
C PHE A 93 14.58 0.59 -1.68
N ALA A 94 15.28 1.39 -0.88
CA ALA A 94 15.47 2.80 -1.17
C ALA A 94 16.34 3.04 -2.40
N TYR A 95 17.18 2.10 -2.82
CA TYR A 95 18.03 2.24 -4.01
C TYR A 95 17.60 1.37 -5.20
N ALA A 96 16.41 0.77 -5.14
CA ALA A 96 15.83 0.12 -6.31
C ALA A 96 15.48 1.14 -7.42
N ASP A 97 15.59 0.71 -8.68
CA ASP A 97 15.53 1.60 -9.85
C ASP A 97 14.11 1.84 -10.38
N TYR A 98 13.11 1.09 -9.92
CA TYR A 98 11.73 1.21 -10.36
C TYR A 98 10.97 2.38 -9.69
N HIS A 99 9.84 2.74 -10.29
CA HIS A 99 8.95 3.79 -9.80
C HIS A 99 8.24 3.37 -8.51
N LEU A 100 8.05 4.32 -7.59
CA LEU A 100 7.24 4.15 -6.39
C LEU A 100 6.28 5.33 -6.24
N ALA A 101 5.11 5.04 -5.65
CA ALA A 101 4.09 6.01 -5.32
C ALA A 101 3.99 6.19 -3.79
N HIS A 102 3.22 7.17 -3.33
CA HIS A 102 2.67 7.21 -1.97
C HIS A 102 3.64 6.81 -0.83
N ALA A 103 3.23 5.99 0.14
CA ALA A 103 4.06 5.68 1.30
C ALA A 103 5.42 5.08 0.89
N ASN A 104 5.46 4.28 -0.17
CA ASN A 104 6.69 3.71 -0.71
C ASN A 104 7.71 4.78 -1.13
N GLN A 105 7.26 5.78 -1.89
CA GLN A 105 8.13 6.86 -2.35
C GLN A 105 8.54 7.77 -1.18
N ALA A 106 7.65 8.03 -0.22
CA ALA A 106 7.99 8.77 0.99
C ALA A 106 9.05 8.03 1.83
N GLY A 107 8.86 6.73 2.08
CA GLY A 107 9.81 5.87 2.77
C GLY A 107 11.18 5.84 2.07
N ARG A 108 11.18 5.66 0.74
CA ARG A 108 12.40 5.76 -0.08
C ARG A 108 13.09 7.11 0.09
N TYR A 109 12.35 8.20 -0.03
CA TYR A 109 12.88 9.55 0.13
C TYR A 109 13.51 9.71 1.52
N ASN A 110 12.80 9.32 2.58
CA ASN A 110 13.25 9.41 3.97
C ASN A 110 14.54 8.63 4.22
N VAL A 111 14.62 7.38 3.75
CA VAL A 111 15.84 6.55 3.86
C VAL A 111 17.02 7.20 3.12
N ARG A 112 16.80 7.77 1.93
CA ARG A 112 17.84 8.50 1.19
C ARG A 112 18.28 9.80 1.87
N GLN A 113 17.44 10.39 2.72
CA GLN A 113 17.80 11.52 3.59
C GLN A 113 18.41 11.10 4.93
N GLY A 114 18.59 9.79 5.17
CA GLY A 114 19.19 9.25 6.40
C GLY A 114 18.21 9.01 7.55
N VAL A 115 16.90 9.17 7.32
CA VAL A 115 15.85 8.76 8.26
C VAL A 115 15.59 7.27 8.02
N MET A 116 16.00 6.42 8.96
CA MET A 116 15.88 4.96 8.84
C MET A 116 14.60 4.44 9.52
N PRO A 117 14.13 3.22 9.21
CA PRO A 117 13.00 2.61 9.91
C PRO A 117 13.25 2.50 11.43
N PRO A 118 12.21 2.62 12.27
CA PRO A 118 10.80 2.80 11.90
C PRO A 118 10.41 4.23 11.55
N GLU A 119 11.30 5.21 11.78
CA GLU A 119 10.99 6.63 11.57
C GLU A 119 10.72 6.98 10.11
N SER A 120 11.27 6.21 9.16
CA SER A 120 11.08 6.46 7.72
C SER A 120 9.64 6.25 7.26
N GLY A 121 8.92 5.32 7.87
CA GLY A 121 7.51 5.04 7.59
C GLY A 121 6.53 5.72 8.56
N ASN A 122 7.04 6.33 9.63
CA ASN A 122 6.19 6.95 10.66
C ASN A 122 5.44 8.18 10.12
N TRP A 123 4.16 8.32 10.49
CA TRP A 123 3.27 9.38 10.02
C TRP A 123 3.76 10.83 10.25
N LEU A 124 4.61 11.06 11.26
CA LEU A 124 5.23 12.38 11.48
C LEU A 124 6.23 12.73 10.37
N ASN A 125 6.87 11.73 9.77
CA ASN A 125 7.81 11.86 8.66
C ASN A 125 7.22 11.44 7.30
N ASN A 126 5.99 10.92 7.28
CA ASN A 126 5.32 10.44 6.08
C ASN A 126 3.81 10.67 6.15
N PRO A 127 3.24 11.67 5.44
CA PRO A 127 1.79 11.91 5.47
C PRO A 127 0.97 10.79 4.81
N HIS A 128 1.62 9.84 4.12
CA HIS A 128 1.02 8.67 3.49
C HIS A 128 1.07 7.40 4.37
N ALA A 129 1.46 7.51 5.65
CA ALA A 129 1.77 6.33 6.46
C ALA A 129 0.62 5.32 6.64
N ASP A 130 -0.65 5.72 6.49
CA ASP A 130 -1.83 4.83 6.52
C ASP A 130 -2.22 4.27 5.14
N ASP A 131 -1.59 4.72 4.04
CA ASP A 131 -1.85 4.24 2.68
C ASP A 131 -1.48 2.74 2.55
N LEU A 132 -2.12 2.02 1.63
CA LEU A 132 -1.98 0.57 1.46
C LEU A 132 -0.63 0.07 0.91
N ASP A 133 0.36 0.93 0.70
CA ASP A 133 1.65 0.59 0.07
C ASP A 133 2.30 -0.68 0.66
N PHE A 134 2.32 -0.87 1.98
CA PHE A 134 2.81 -2.13 2.55
C PHE A 134 1.85 -3.31 2.37
N GLN A 135 0.53 -3.06 2.32
CA GLN A 135 -0.47 -4.12 2.14
C GLN A 135 -0.24 -4.89 0.83
N ILE A 136 0.09 -4.18 -0.25
CA ILE A 136 0.28 -4.75 -1.59
C ILE A 136 1.66 -5.42 -1.76
N GLU A 137 2.54 -5.28 -0.76
CA GLU A 137 3.92 -5.79 -0.75
C GLU A 137 4.18 -6.72 0.44
N ALA A 138 3.13 -7.38 0.94
CA ALA A 138 3.21 -8.26 2.10
C ALA A 138 2.89 -9.73 1.79
N ASP A 139 2.40 -10.03 0.59
CA ASP A 139 1.95 -11.35 0.16
C ASP A 139 3.11 -12.36 0.23
N PHE A 140 4.31 -11.96 -0.22
CA PHE A 140 5.53 -12.78 -0.16
C PHE A 140 5.88 -13.27 1.25
N ILE A 141 5.56 -12.48 2.29
CA ILE A 141 5.91 -12.79 3.68
C ILE A 141 5.23 -14.07 4.13
N GLY A 142 3.94 -14.24 3.80
CA GLY A 142 3.22 -15.46 4.14
C GLY A 142 3.69 -16.67 3.33
N LEU A 143 4.19 -16.45 2.10
CA LEU A 143 4.82 -17.50 1.28
C LEU A 143 6.17 -17.95 1.87
N MET A 144 6.90 -17.04 2.52
CA MET A 144 8.11 -17.37 3.29
C MET A 144 7.80 -18.02 4.64
N ALA A 145 6.68 -17.68 5.29
CA ALA A 145 6.33 -18.14 6.63
C ALA A 145 5.04 -19.00 6.64
N PRO A 146 5.00 -20.16 5.96
CA PRO A 146 3.78 -20.95 5.81
C PRO A 146 3.28 -21.47 7.15
N GLY A 147 2.04 -21.14 7.52
CA GLY A 147 1.43 -21.54 8.79
C GLY A 147 2.06 -20.94 10.05
N MET A 148 3.06 -20.07 9.90
CA MET A 148 3.88 -19.48 10.96
C MET A 148 3.57 -17.99 11.10
N ILE A 149 2.36 -17.67 11.60
CA ILE A 149 1.90 -16.28 11.74
C ILE A 149 2.85 -15.43 12.61
N PRO A 150 3.38 -15.90 13.77
CA PRO A 150 4.32 -15.10 14.55
C PRO A 150 5.57 -14.67 13.75
N GLU A 151 6.13 -15.58 12.95
CA GLU A 151 7.28 -15.31 12.09
C GLU A 151 6.91 -14.38 10.93
N ALA A 152 5.70 -14.52 10.37
CA ALA A 152 5.18 -13.60 9.35
C ALA A 152 5.07 -12.17 9.91
N LEU A 153 4.57 -12.01 11.14
CA LEU A 153 4.46 -10.70 11.80
C LEU A 153 5.81 -10.09 12.16
N ASP A 154 6.82 -10.90 12.51
CA ASP A 154 8.20 -10.42 12.70
C ASP A 154 8.80 -9.87 11.40
N ILE A 155 8.67 -10.60 10.29
CA ILE A 155 9.13 -10.15 8.98
C ILE A 155 8.35 -8.89 8.56
N ALA A 156 7.04 -8.86 8.78
CA ALA A 156 6.21 -7.70 8.51
C ALA A 156 6.65 -6.48 9.32
N GLY A 157 7.00 -6.65 10.59
CA GLY A 157 7.55 -5.57 11.42
C GLY A 157 8.87 -5.02 10.90
N ARG A 158 9.70 -5.86 10.24
CA ARG A 158 10.98 -5.44 9.68
C ARG A 158 10.85 -4.70 8.35
N VAL A 159 9.90 -5.08 7.52
CA VAL A 159 9.65 -4.52 6.18
C VAL A 159 8.67 -3.34 6.24
N GLY A 160 7.54 -3.52 6.91
CA GLY A 160 6.42 -2.58 6.97
C GLY A 160 6.80 -1.16 7.41
N HIS A 161 7.64 -1.06 8.44
CA HIS A 161 8.07 0.22 8.98
C HIS A 161 9.05 1.00 8.11
N ILE A 162 9.43 0.47 6.94
CA ILE A 162 10.21 1.23 5.96
C ILE A 162 9.38 2.37 5.38
N MET A 163 8.11 2.11 5.07
CA MET A 163 7.22 3.04 4.36
C MET A 163 5.94 3.36 5.13
N ASN A 164 5.47 2.50 6.03
CA ASN A 164 4.18 2.69 6.72
C ASN A 164 4.30 2.61 8.25
N SER A 165 3.27 3.10 8.94
CA SER A 165 2.98 2.89 10.36
C SER A 165 1.47 2.80 10.54
N GLY A 166 0.95 2.48 11.73
CA GLY A 166 -0.51 2.54 11.97
C GLY A 166 -1.32 1.63 11.05
N ASP A 167 -2.38 2.14 10.42
CA ASP A 167 -3.28 1.33 9.58
C ASP A 167 -2.52 0.75 8.37
N GLY A 168 -1.58 1.51 7.79
CA GLY A 168 -0.74 1.06 6.67
C GLY A 168 0.17 -0.11 7.04
N PHE A 169 0.76 -0.08 8.24
CA PHE A 169 1.53 -1.21 8.76
C PHE A 169 0.64 -2.43 9.03
N TYR A 170 -0.51 -2.23 9.66
CA TYR A 170 -1.43 -3.32 9.95
C TYR A 170 -2.01 -3.96 8.69
N GLY A 171 -2.20 -3.21 7.60
CA GLY A 171 -2.59 -3.74 6.30
C GLY A 171 -1.67 -4.86 5.84
N GLY A 172 -0.37 -4.59 5.75
CA GLY A 172 0.60 -5.62 5.36
C GLY A 172 0.78 -6.72 6.41
N ALA A 173 0.76 -6.41 7.70
CA ALA A 173 0.81 -7.44 8.74
C ALA A 173 -0.40 -8.40 8.67
N PHE A 174 -1.58 -7.87 8.38
CA PHE A 174 -2.80 -8.63 8.16
C PHE A 174 -2.71 -9.51 6.91
N VAL A 175 -2.23 -8.97 5.77
CA VAL A 175 -2.00 -9.74 4.54
C VAL A 175 -0.99 -10.87 4.74
N ALA A 176 0.14 -10.59 5.37
CA ALA A 176 1.14 -11.61 5.72
C ALA A 176 0.51 -12.73 6.57
N GLY A 177 -0.35 -12.36 7.53
CA GLY A 177 -1.13 -13.29 8.34
C GLY A 177 -2.14 -14.12 7.54
N LEU A 178 -2.85 -13.51 6.59
CA LEU A 178 -3.81 -14.21 5.71
C LEU A 178 -3.12 -15.29 4.88
N TYR A 179 -2.02 -14.95 4.21
CA TYR A 179 -1.24 -15.89 3.40
C TYR A 179 -0.67 -17.01 4.27
N SER A 180 -0.07 -16.67 5.41
CA SER A 180 0.49 -17.65 6.34
C SER A 180 -0.59 -18.64 6.83
N ALA A 181 -1.76 -18.14 7.25
CA ALA A 181 -2.87 -18.97 7.72
C ALA A 181 -3.43 -19.91 6.62
N ALA A 182 -3.47 -19.45 5.35
CA ALA A 182 -4.00 -20.23 4.22
C ALA A 182 -3.21 -21.52 3.92
N PHE A 183 -1.98 -21.66 4.42
CA PHE A 183 -1.23 -22.92 4.28
C PHE A 183 -1.85 -24.06 5.11
N VAL A 184 -2.56 -23.74 6.19
CA VAL A 184 -3.03 -24.71 7.20
C VAL A 184 -4.54 -24.65 7.44
N GLU A 185 -5.23 -23.63 6.94
CA GLU A 185 -6.69 -23.50 6.97
C GLU A 185 -7.31 -23.75 5.59
N THR A 186 -8.59 -24.13 5.56
CA THR A 186 -9.36 -24.40 4.33
C THR A 186 -10.67 -23.62 4.23
N ASP A 187 -10.90 -22.69 5.15
CA ASP A 187 -12.10 -21.85 5.21
C ASP A 187 -11.66 -20.37 5.22
N PRO A 188 -12.07 -19.55 4.23
CA PRO A 188 -11.74 -18.13 4.17
C PRO A 188 -12.11 -17.35 5.44
N ALA A 189 -13.21 -17.71 6.10
CA ALA A 189 -13.61 -17.05 7.35
C ALA A 189 -12.64 -17.36 8.50
N ARG A 190 -12.13 -18.61 8.55
CA ARG A 190 -11.11 -19.03 9.53
C ARG A 190 -9.75 -18.40 9.25
N ILE A 191 -9.37 -18.27 7.98
CA ILE A 191 -8.15 -17.57 7.56
C ILE A 191 -8.21 -16.11 8.02
N LEU A 192 -9.33 -15.43 7.75
CA LEU A 192 -9.56 -14.05 8.19
C LEU A 192 -9.45 -13.91 9.72
N ASP A 193 -10.11 -14.80 10.46
CA ASP A 193 -10.09 -14.77 11.92
C ASP A 193 -8.68 -14.94 12.49
N ARG A 194 -7.87 -15.85 11.91
CA ARG A 194 -6.49 -16.08 12.35
C ARG A 194 -5.56 -14.91 12.03
N ALA A 195 -5.72 -14.28 10.86
CA ALA A 195 -4.91 -13.13 10.48
C ALA A 195 -5.11 -11.93 11.42
N LEU A 196 -6.31 -11.79 12.02
CA LEU A 196 -6.60 -10.74 13.00
C LEU A 196 -6.05 -11.02 14.41
N GLU A 197 -5.60 -12.23 14.73
CA GLU A 197 -5.12 -12.58 16.08
C GLU A 197 -3.91 -11.75 16.52
N GLY A 198 -3.09 -11.32 15.56
CA GLY A 198 -1.90 -10.50 15.81
C GLY A 198 -2.17 -8.99 15.82
N ILE A 199 -3.36 -8.54 15.43
CA ILE A 199 -3.66 -7.11 15.29
C ILE A 199 -4.35 -6.60 16.56
N PRO A 200 -3.93 -5.46 17.15
CA PRO A 200 -4.54 -4.89 18.36
C PRO A 200 -6.01 -4.54 18.17
N THR A 201 -6.87 -5.02 19.07
CA THR A 201 -8.34 -4.80 18.99
C THR A 201 -8.75 -3.34 19.15
N GLU A 202 -7.86 -2.55 19.74
CA GLU A 202 -7.99 -1.13 20.00
C GLU A 202 -7.75 -0.29 18.74
N SER A 203 -7.04 -0.82 17.73
CA SER A 203 -6.74 -0.12 16.49
C SER A 203 -7.99 0.11 15.63
N THR A 204 -8.02 1.21 14.89
CA THR A 204 -9.07 1.46 13.89
C THR A 204 -9.06 0.41 12.78
N PHE A 205 -7.88 -0.07 12.38
CA PHE A 205 -7.73 -1.19 11.46
C PHE A 205 -8.54 -2.41 11.90
N TRP A 206 -8.27 -2.95 13.10
CA TRP A 206 -8.96 -4.15 13.59
C TRP A 206 -10.48 -3.94 13.67
N GLN A 207 -10.91 -2.77 14.16
CA GLN A 207 -12.33 -2.42 14.28
C GLN A 207 -13.02 -2.36 12.92
N CYS A 208 -12.35 -1.88 11.88
CA CYS A 208 -12.87 -1.83 10.52
C CYS A 208 -13.15 -3.24 10.00
N ILE A 209 -12.17 -4.15 10.11
CA ILE A 209 -12.33 -5.54 9.64
C ILE A 209 -13.35 -6.31 10.49
N ASP A 210 -13.40 -6.07 11.81
CA ASP A 210 -14.41 -6.68 12.67
C ASP A 210 -15.84 -6.19 12.34
N ASP A 211 -15.99 -4.94 11.91
CA ASP A 211 -17.26 -4.45 11.37
C ASP A 211 -17.65 -5.19 10.08
N VAL A 212 -16.72 -5.52 9.18
CA VAL A 212 -17.00 -6.39 8.02
C VAL A 212 -17.54 -7.75 8.50
N ARG A 213 -16.88 -8.38 9.49
CA ARG A 213 -17.32 -9.67 10.06
C ARG A 213 -18.73 -9.59 10.66
N LYS A 214 -19.05 -8.51 11.38
CA LYS A 214 -20.37 -8.26 11.96
C LYS A 214 -21.43 -8.02 10.89
N LEU A 215 -21.11 -7.22 9.88
CA LEU A 215 -22.00 -6.89 8.78
C LEU A 215 -22.26 -8.11 7.88
N HIS A 216 -21.26 -8.95 7.64
CA HIS A 216 -21.43 -10.24 6.97
C HIS A 216 -22.46 -11.13 7.68
N ARG A 217 -22.40 -11.23 9.02
CA ARG A 217 -23.42 -11.97 9.79
C ARG A 217 -24.82 -11.34 9.69
N LYS A 218 -24.90 -10.02 9.57
CA LYS A 218 -26.17 -9.27 9.47
C LYS A 218 -26.77 -9.33 8.07
N TYR A 219 -25.93 -9.32 7.03
CA TYR A 219 -26.27 -9.25 5.62
C TYR A 219 -25.57 -10.37 4.83
N PRO A 220 -25.80 -11.66 5.12
CA PRO A 220 -24.98 -12.78 4.63
C PRO A 220 -24.98 -12.97 3.11
N HIS A 221 -25.92 -12.36 2.40
CA HIS A 221 -26.04 -12.47 0.94
C HIS A 221 -26.00 -11.11 0.22
N ASP A 222 -25.66 -10.04 0.94
CA ASP A 222 -25.63 -8.68 0.41
C ASP A 222 -24.32 -7.97 0.77
N TRP A 223 -23.26 -8.32 0.03
CA TRP A 223 -21.95 -7.73 0.18
C TRP A 223 -21.95 -6.23 -0.14
N LYS A 224 -22.87 -5.75 -0.99
CA LYS A 224 -23.00 -4.34 -1.35
C LYS A 224 -23.51 -3.52 -0.19
N GLN A 225 -24.45 -4.06 0.60
CA GLN A 225 -24.88 -3.43 1.84
C GLN A 225 -23.75 -3.35 2.86
N THR A 226 -22.93 -4.41 2.98
CA THR A 226 -21.74 -4.38 3.85
C THR A 226 -20.75 -3.32 3.40
N TRP A 227 -20.40 -3.29 2.11
CA TRP A 227 -19.55 -2.26 1.53
C TRP A 227 -20.07 -0.84 1.84
N PHE A 228 -21.38 -0.61 1.67
CA PHE A 228 -21.98 0.70 1.94
C PHE A 228 -21.83 1.14 3.40
N GLU A 229 -22.08 0.25 4.36
CA GLU A 229 -21.92 0.57 5.78
C GLU A 229 -20.45 0.77 6.17
N ILE A 230 -19.52 0.04 5.54
CA ILE A 230 -18.07 0.24 5.74
C ILE A 230 -17.65 1.61 5.23
N ILE A 231 -17.93 1.96 3.97
CA ILE A 231 -17.57 3.26 3.40
C ILE A 231 -18.20 4.41 4.19
N LYS A 232 -19.47 4.26 4.60
CA LYS A 232 -20.17 5.27 5.40
C LYS A 232 -19.48 5.56 6.74
N LYS A 233 -18.89 4.54 7.38
CA LYS A 233 -18.25 4.69 8.69
C LYS A 233 -16.77 5.03 8.60
N TRP A 234 -16.07 4.43 7.64
CA TRP A 234 -14.60 4.37 7.61
C TRP A 234 -13.99 5.05 6.37
N GLY A 235 -14.77 5.35 5.33
CA GLY A 235 -14.26 5.85 4.03
C GLY A 235 -13.95 7.36 4.01
N ALA A 236 -13.57 7.91 5.16
CA ALA A 236 -13.12 9.29 5.28
C ALA A 236 -11.63 9.29 5.62
N ASP A 237 -10.81 9.58 4.60
CA ASP A 237 -9.37 9.65 4.73
C ASP A 237 -8.94 10.78 5.68
N THR A 238 -7.96 10.48 6.54
CA THR A 238 -7.39 11.41 7.51
C THR A 238 -5.99 11.88 7.10
N GLY A 239 -5.21 11.02 6.44
CA GLY A 239 -3.78 11.22 6.24
C GLY A 239 -3.42 11.62 4.82
N CYS A 240 -3.83 10.82 3.84
CA CYS A 240 -3.34 10.90 2.47
C CYS A 240 -3.63 12.29 1.87
N PRO A 241 -2.60 13.11 1.56
CA PRO A 241 -2.81 14.47 1.03
C PRO A 241 -3.61 14.52 -0.28
N LYS A 242 -3.61 13.42 -1.03
CA LYS A 242 -4.41 13.23 -2.25
C LYS A 242 -5.87 12.83 -1.96
N GLY A 243 -6.14 12.16 -0.84
CA GLY A 243 -7.45 11.59 -0.49
C GLY A 243 -8.29 12.42 0.47
N VAL A 244 -7.67 13.14 1.41
CA VAL A 244 -8.38 13.92 2.44
C VAL A 244 -9.41 14.89 1.80
N PHE A 245 -10.69 14.71 2.18
CA PHE A 245 -11.91 15.35 1.65
C PHE A 245 -12.28 15.06 0.18
N LEU A 246 -11.71 14.03 -0.43
CA LEU A 246 -11.97 13.60 -1.80
C LEU A 246 -12.47 12.15 -1.86
N SER A 247 -12.87 11.70 -3.05
CA SER A 247 -13.37 10.32 -3.23
C SER A 247 -12.26 9.27 -3.35
N PHE A 248 -11.04 9.71 -3.67
CA PHE A 248 -9.85 8.87 -3.67
C PHE A 248 -9.54 8.47 -2.23
N ASP A 249 -9.45 7.17 -2.00
CA ASP A 249 -9.12 6.62 -0.68
C ASP A 249 -8.31 5.33 -0.91
N ILE A 250 -7.10 5.34 -0.38
CA ILE A 250 -6.16 4.22 -0.44
C ILE A 250 -5.69 3.82 0.95
N ASP A 251 -6.43 4.19 1.99
CA ASP A 251 -6.16 3.78 3.35
C ASP A 251 -6.21 2.24 3.46
N ALA A 252 -5.18 1.66 4.08
CA ALA A 252 -5.03 0.22 4.20
C ALA A 252 -6.22 -0.43 4.93
N LYS A 253 -6.87 0.23 5.89
CA LYS A 253 -8.02 -0.39 6.59
C LYS A 253 -9.21 -0.61 5.66
N ILE A 254 -9.46 0.33 4.74
CA ILE A 254 -10.55 0.24 3.76
C ILE A 254 -10.23 -0.81 2.70
N ASN A 255 -9.01 -0.83 2.20
CA ASN A 255 -8.58 -1.82 1.21
C ASN A 255 -8.58 -3.24 1.80
N SER A 256 -8.04 -3.42 3.01
CA SER A 256 -8.16 -4.68 3.75
C SER A 256 -9.60 -5.09 4.05
N ALA A 257 -10.51 -4.12 4.26
CA ALA A 257 -11.94 -4.42 4.38
C ALA A 257 -12.53 -4.97 3.08
N PHE A 258 -12.09 -4.50 1.92
CA PHE A 258 -12.49 -5.06 0.62
C PHE A 258 -11.97 -6.49 0.43
N CYS A 259 -10.74 -6.78 0.85
CA CYS A 259 -10.22 -8.14 0.89
C CYS A 259 -11.09 -9.05 1.78
N ALA A 260 -11.45 -8.58 2.98
CA ALA A 260 -12.32 -9.32 3.89
C ALA A 260 -13.74 -9.55 3.32
N ILE A 261 -14.31 -8.56 2.62
CA ILE A 261 -15.60 -8.70 1.91
C ILE A 261 -15.48 -9.77 0.82
N GLY A 262 -14.43 -9.72 -0.01
CA GLY A 262 -14.18 -10.71 -1.06
C GLY A 262 -14.06 -12.14 -0.52
N LEU A 263 -13.26 -12.33 0.53
CA LEU A 263 -13.06 -13.65 1.16
C LEU A 263 -14.34 -14.21 1.79
N LEU A 264 -15.09 -13.39 2.53
CA LEU A 264 -16.30 -13.84 3.24
C LEU A 264 -17.46 -14.13 2.29
N TYR A 265 -17.75 -13.20 1.38
CA TYR A 265 -18.88 -13.31 0.47
C TYR A 265 -18.60 -14.12 -0.78
N GLY A 266 -17.33 -14.38 -1.09
CA GLY A 266 -16.91 -15.30 -2.13
C GLY A 266 -17.08 -16.78 -1.75
N GLU A 267 -17.18 -17.08 -0.44
CA GLU A 267 -17.46 -18.43 0.09
C GLU A 267 -16.46 -19.51 -0.40
N GLY A 268 -15.22 -19.10 -0.70
CA GLY A 268 -14.16 -19.94 -1.24
C GLY A 268 -14.18 -20.12 -2.77
N ASP A 269 -15.22 -19.67 -3.47
CA ASP A 269 -15.19 -19.67 -4.93
C ASP A 269 -14.17 -18.63 -5.44
N PHE A 270 -13.14 -19.09 -6.15
CA PHE A 270 -12.03 -18.24 -6.58
C PHE A 270 -12.49 -17.05 -7.42
N GLY A 271 -13.30 -17.30 -8.46
CA GLY A 271 -13.76 -16.27 -9.39
C GLY A 271 -14.68 -15.25 -8.72
N ARG A 272 -15.63 -15.73 -7.92
CA ARG A 272 -16.57 -14.89 -7.15
C ARG A 272 -15.83 -14.02 -6.13
N SER A 273 -14.83 -14.57 -5.44
CA SER A 273 -14.09 -13.85 -4.41
C SER A 273 -13.29 -12.68 -5.00
N ILE A 274 -12.54 -12.92 -6.08
CA ILE A 274 -11.80 -11.85 -6.76
C ILE A 274 -12.74 -10.85 -7.44
N GLU A 275 -13.85 -11.30 -8.02
CA GLU A 275 -14.84 -10.40 -8.62
C GLU A 275 -15.44 -9.45 -7.57
N ILE A 276 -15.82 -9.94 -6.40
CA ILE A 276 -16.35 -9.11 -5.31
C ILE A 276 -15.29 -8.11 -4.85
N ALA A 277 -14.05 -8.55 -4.64
CA ALA A 277 -12.95 -7.67 -4.22
C ALA A 277 -12.69 -6.55 -5.25
N THR A 278 -12.58 -6.89 -6.54
CA THR A 278 -12.43 -5.91 -7.62
C THR A 278 -13.59 -4.92 -7.64
N ARG A 279 -14.83 -5.41 -7.49
CA ARG A 279 -16.04 -4.57 -7.57
C ARG A 279 -16.22 -3.62 -6.38
N CYS A 280 -15.43 -3.76 -5.32
CA CYS A 280 -15.41 -2.78 -4.23
C CYS A 280 -14.87 -1.40 -4.66
N GLY A 281 -14.20 -1.29 -5.82
CA GLY A 281 -13.75 -0.02 -6.40
C GLY A 281 -12.39 0.43 -5.87
N GLN A 282 -12.16 1.75 -5.85
CA GLN A 282 -10.89 2.38 -5.47
C GLN A 282 -9.69 1.83 -6.29
N ASP A 283 -8.67 1.34 -5.59
CA ASP A 283 -7.50 0.67 -6.13
C ASP A 283 -7.84 -0.81 -6.37
N SER A 284 -8.33 -1.10 -7.57
CA SER A 284 -9.15 -2.30 -7.80
C SER A 284 -8.36 -3.53 -8.28
N ASP A 285 -7.05 -3.42 -8.45
CA ASP A 285 -6.11 -4.50 -8.82
C ASP A 285 -5.43 -5.15 -7.60
N CYS A 286 -5.07 -4.38 -6.57
CA CYS A 286 -4.39 -4.90 -5.39
C CYS A 286 -5.28 -5.79 -4.50
N ASN A 287 -6.52 -5.36 -4.23
CA ASN A 287 -7.47 -6.09 -3.38
C ASN A 287 -7.82 -7.49 -3.92
N PRO A 288 -8.18 -7.66 -5.21
CA PRO A 288 -8.34 -9.00 -5.78
C PRO A 288 -7.00 -9.75 -5.89
N ALA A 289 -5.84 -9.08 -5.95
CA ALA A 289 -4.53 -9.75 -5.90
C ALA A 289 -4.35 -10.47 -4.56
N THR A 290 -4.50 -9.76 -3.44
CA THR A 290 -4.46 -10.36 -2.10
C THR A 290 -5.48 -11.49 -1.96
N VAL A 291 -6.75 -11.27 -2.32
CA VAL A 291 -7.79 -12.31 -2.22
C VAL A 291 -7.46 -13.52 -3.09
N GLY A 292 -7.02 -13.28 -4.32
CA GLY A 292 -6.63 -14.31 -5.27
C GLY A 292 -5.47 -15.14 -4.75
N GLY A 293 -4.40 -14.53 -4.24
CA GLY A 293 -3.26 -15.28 -3.75
C GLY A 293 -3.51 -15.97 -2.41
N VAL A 294 -4.33 -15.43 -1.51
CA VAL A 294 -4.79 -16.17 -0.30
C VAL A 294 -5.52 -17.46 -0.70
N LEU A 295 -6.47 -17.39 -1.63
CA LEU A 295 -7.17 -18.57 -2.14
C LEU A 295 -6.24 -19.49 -2.94
N GLY A 296 -5.28 -18.91 -3.66
CA GLY A 296 -4.21 -19.60 -4.35
C GLY A 296 -3.35 -20.44 -3.40
N VAL A 297 -2.93 -19.88 -2.26
CA VAL A 297 -2.25 -20.63 -1.19
C VAL A 297 -3.18 -21.67 -0.59
N MET A 298 -4.45 -21.35 -0.35
CA MET A 298 -5.40 -22.28 0.26
C MET A 298 -5.59 -23.54 -0.61
N TYR A 299 -5.67 -23.39 -1.93
CA TYR A 299 -5.94 -24.48 -2.86
C TYR A 299 -4.69 -25.14 -3.47
N GLY A 300 -3.64 -24.36 -3.72
CA GLY A 300 -2.51 -24.71 -4.59
C GLY A 300 -2.78 -24.41 -6.07
N LYS A 301 -1.73 -24.06 -6.84
CA LYS A 301 -1.82 -23.70 -8.26
C LYS A 301 -2.53 -24.78 -9.07
N SER A 302 -2.25 -26.05 -8.78
CA SER A 302 -2.83 -27.19 -9.49
C SER A 302 -4.37 -27.21 -9.43
N LYS A 303 -4.97 -26.71 -8.35
CA LYS A 303 -6.42 -26.72 -8.10
C LYS A 303 -7.13 -25.42 -8.45
N LEU A 304 -6.41 -24.36 -8.84
CA LEU A 304 -7.06 -23.16 -9.39
C LEU A 304 -7.79 -23.52 -10.69
N PRO A 305 -8.96 -22.91 -10.99
CA PRO A 305 -9.67 -23.20 -12.23
C PRO A 305 -8.83 -22.83 -13.46
N ASP A 306 -8.83 -23.70 -14.47
CA ASP A 306 -7.98 -23.55 -15.66
C ASP A 306 -8.20 -22.20 -16.38
N PHE A 307 -9.46 -21.75 -16.47
CA PHE A 307 -9.85 -20.43 -16.98
C PHE A 307 -9.03 -19.27 -16.38
N TRP A 308 -8.67 -19.36 -15.10
CA TRP A 308 -7.91 -18.32 -14.41
C TRP A 308 -6.40 -18.55 -14.49
N LYS A 309 -5.91 -19.78 -14.38
CA LYS A 309 -4.45 -20.04 -14.29
C LYS A 309 -3.75 -20.21 -15.64
N GLU A 310 -4.43 -20.68 -16.68
CA GLU A 310 -3.81 -20.93 -17.99
C GLU A 310 -3.19 -19.67 -18.63
N PRO A 311 -3.82 -18.47 -18.57
CA PRO A 311 -3.21 -17.26 -19.12
C PRO A 311 -1.85 -16.87 -18.51
N LEU A 312 -1.52 -17.37 -17.31
CA LEU A 312 -0.24 -17.10 -16.66
C LEU A 312 0.94 -17.83 -17.31
N ASP A 313 0.68 -18.94 -18.02
CA ASP A 313 1.74 -19.77 -18.60
C ASP A 313 2.59 -18.98 -19.63
N GLU A 314 2.02 -17.96 -20.25
CA GLU A 314 2.70 -17.07 -21.20
C GLU A 314 3.76 -16.16 -20.56
N ILE A 315 3.68 -15.94 -19.24
CA ILE A 315 4.57 -15.04 -18.50
C ILE A 315 5.31 -15.71 -17.34
N TRP A 316 4.98 -16.96 -17.00
CA TRP A 316 5.48 -17.63 -15.79
C TRP A 316 7.01 -17.64 -15.64
N ASP A 317 7.70 -17.78 -16.77
CA ASP A 317 9.16 -17.83 -16.84
C ASP A 317 9.81 -16.50 -17.27
N LEU A 318 9.02 -15.45 -17.50
CA LEU A 318 9.52 -14.13 -17.90
C LEU A 318 9.92 -13.31 -16.67
N ASP A 319 11.05 -12.61 -16.76
CA ASP A 319 11.53 -11.74 -15.69
C ASP A 319 10.76 -10.41 -15.70
N PHE A 320 10.32 -9.94 -14.52
CA PHE A 320 9.61 -8.66 -14.39
C PHE A 320 10.51 -7.49 -14.76
N GLU A 321 9.93 -6.42 -15.33
CA GLU A 321 10.67 -5.22 -15.74
C GLU A 321 11.49 -4.66 -14.57
N GLY A 322 12.79 -4.44 -14.80
CA GLY A 322 13.71 -3.92 -13.78
C GLY A 322 14.26 -4.97 -12.81
N THR A 323 13.95 -6.25 -12.99
CA THR A 323 14.44 -7.37 -12.16
C THR A 323 15.02 -8.50 -13.02
N ASP A 324 15.68 -9.47 -12.39
CA ASP A 324 16.08 -10.75 -13.00
C ASP A 324 15.25 -11.92 -12.42
N VAL A 325 14.04 -11.62 -11.93
CA VAL A 325 13.17 -12.56 -11.22
C VAL A 325 11.87 -12.76 -12.00
N SER A 326 11.49 -14.01 -12.21
CA SER A 326 10.19 -14.45 -12.77
C SER A 326 9.31 -15.07 -11.69
N LEU A 327 8.03 -15.34 -12.00
CA LEU A 327 7.14 -16.07 -11.08
C LEU A 327 7.71 -17.46 -10.72
N ALA A 328 8.34 -18.14 -11.68
CA ALA A 328 9.04 -19.40 -11.45
C ALA A 328 10.20 -19.25 -10.45
N LYS A 329 11.06 -18.23 -10.63
CA LYS A 329 12.18 -17.97 -9.72
C LYS A 329 11.70 -17.53 -8.33
N GLY A 330 10.71 -16.63 -8.27
CA GLY A 330 10.06 -16.18 -7.04
C GLY A 330 9.47 -17.33 -6.22
N SER A 331 8.81 -18.29 -6.89
CA SER A 331 8.29 -19.51 -6.26
C SER A 331 9.41 -20.35 -5.63
N GLN A 332 10.55 -20.51 -6.32
CA GLN A 332 11.69 -21.27 -5.79
C GLN A 332 12.37 -20.55 -4.63
N MET A 333 12.52 -19.21 -4.69
CA MET A 333 13.04 -18.43 -3.57
C MET A 333 12.16 -18.57 -2.33
N SER A 334 10.86 -18.32 -2.50
CA SER A 334 9.87 -18.45 -1.42
C SER A 334 9.89 -19.84 -0.78
N TYR A 335 9.98 -20.90 -1.60
CA TYR A 335 10.08 -22.27 -1.10
C TYR A 335 11.36 -22.52 -0.30
N ARG A 336 12.52 -22.00 -0.72
CA ARG A 336 13.77 -22.10 0.05
C ARG A 336 13.66 -21.34 1.37
N HIS A 337 13.08 -20.14 1.37
CA HIS A 337 12.84 -19.36 2.59
C HIS A 337 11.90 -20.10 3.55
N ALA A 338 10.81 -20.66 3.03
CA ALA A 338 9.86 -21.46 3.80
C ALA A 338 10.53 -22.64 4.51
N LEU A 339 11.32 -23.44 3.79
CA LEU A 339 12.05 -24.55 4.40
C LEU A 339 13.01 -24.08 5.49
N ALA A 340 13.77 -23.01 5.22
CA ALA A 340 14.74 -22.47 6.17
C ALA A 340 14.06 -21.87 7.42
N LEU A 341 12.93 -21.18 7.28
CA LEU A 341 12.16 -20.66 8.40
C LEU A 341 11.50 -21.78 9.21
N ILE A 342 10.96 -22.81 8.56
CA ILE A 342 10.39 -23.98 9.24
C ILE A 342 11.47 -24.64 10.11
N GLU A 343 12.65 -24.92 9.55
CA GLU A 343 13.76 -25.54 10.28
C GLU A 343 14.25 -24.65 11.44
N LYS A 344 14.45 -23.36 11.17
CA LYS A 344 14.89 -22.38 12.17
C LYS A 344 13.97 -22.31 13.39
N ASN A 345 12.66 -22.47 13.20
CA ASN A 345 11.66 -22.39 14.26
C ASN A 345 11.29 -23.76 14.87
N GLY A 346 12.12 -24.78 14.66
CA GLY A 346 11.96 -26.10 15.29
C GLY A 346 11.02 -27.04 14.56
N GLY A 347 10.61 -26.69 13.33
CA GLY A 347 9.97 -27.60 12.41
C GLY A 347 10.91 -28.69 11.91
N LYS A 348 10.34 -29.72 11.28
CA LYS A 348 11.08 -30.89 10.80
C LYS A 348 10.99 -30.98 9.29
N LEU A 349 12.13 -31.21 8.64
CA LEU A 349 12.22 -31.42 7.20
C LEU A 349 12.61 -32.88 6.93
N THR A 350 11.85 -33.54 6.07
CA THR A 350 12.20 -34.86 5.51
C THR A 350 12.31 -34.75 3.99
N ASP A 351 12.61 -35.85 3.31
CA ASP A 351 12.66 -35.85 1.85
C ASP A 351 11.27 -35.61 1.21
N THR A 352 10.18 -35.95 1.89
CA THR A 352 8.82 -35.92 1.34
C THR A 352 7.88 -34.96 2.04
N GLU A 353 8.13 -34.62 3.30
CA GLU A 353 7.22 -33.87 4.16
C GLU A 353 7.94 -32.80 4.98
N VAL A 354 7.17 -31.78 5.36
CA VAL A 354 7.53 -30.75 6.33
C VAL A 354 6.54 -30.78 7.49
N THR A 355 7.06 -30.66 8.71
CA THR A 355 6.25 -30.44 9.92
C THR A 355 6.48 -29.02 10.40
N ILE A 356 5.40 -28.25 10.43
CA ILE A 356 5.38 -26.82 10.72
C ILE A 356 4.88 -26.61 12.16
N PRO A 357 5.66 -25.96 13.03
CA PRO A 357 5.20 -25.62 14.37
C PRO A 357 4.05 -24.61 14.29
N GLN A 358 3.01 -24.81 15.09
CA GLN A 358 1.92 -23.85 15.24
C GLN A 358 2.04 -23.19 16.62
N LEU A 359 2.66 -22.01 16.64
CA LEU A 359 2.90 -21.21 17.84
C LEU A 359 1.76 -20.22 18.09
N PRO A 360 1.48 -19.86 19.36
CA PRO A 360 0.51 -18.82 19.68
C PRO A 360 0.89 -17.48 19.07
N VAL A 361 -0.09 -16.77 18.49
CA VAL A 361 0.10 -15.43 17.95
C VAL A 361 0.18 -14.42 19.09
N GLN A 362 1.19 -13.55 19.05
CA GLN A 362 1.30 -12.41 19.95
C GLN A 362 0.69 -11.19 19.28
N VAL A 363 -0.05 -10.40 20.05
CA VAL A 363 -0.61 -9.14 19.59
C VAL A 363 0.53 -8.14 19.40
N LEU A 364 0.58 -7.51 18.23
CA LEU A 364 1.53 -6.44 17.90
C LEU A 364 1.34 -5.23 18.84
N PRO A 365 2.33 -4.32 18.95
CA PRO A 365 2.12 -3.05 19.65
C PRO A 365 0.99 -2.23 19.03
N LEU A 366 0.24 -1.49 19.85
CA LEU A 366 -0.74 -0.53 19.35
C LEU A 366 -0.06 0.68 18.71
N GLU A 367 -0.18 0.78 17.41
CA GLU A 367 0.08 1.96 16.58
C GLU A 367 -1.23 2.55 16.07
N GLN A 368 -1.38 3.87 16.22
CA GLN A 368 -2.46 4.65 15.62
C GLN A 368 -1.84 5.94 15.13
N ASN A 369 -2.00 6.22 13.83
CA ASN A 369 -1.52 7.47 13.23
C ASN A 369 -2.56 8.59 13.41
N PHE A 370 -2.12 9.83 13.20
CA PHE A 370 -2.96 11.03 13.24
C PHE A 370 -3.74 11.22 14.56
N VAL A 371 -3.18 10.73 15.67
CA VAL A 371 -3.75 10.92 17.01
C VAL A 371 -3.76 12.41 17.34
N ASP A 372 -4.90 12.87 17.86
CA ASP A 372 -5.18 14.28 18.16
C ASP A 372 -4.93 15.17 16.93
N THR A 373 -5.20 14.70 15.71
CA THR A 373 -4.98 15.45 14.46
C THR A 373 -6.10 15.13 13.47
N TYR A 374 -7.15 15.95 13.47
CA TYR A 374 -8.36 15.73 12.67
C TYR A 374 -8.42 16.72 11.50
N PRO A 375 -8.63 16.25 10.26
CA PRO A 375 -8.77 17.15 9.11
C PRO A 375 -10.01 18.01 9.27
N ILE A 376 -9.86 19.32 9.11
CA ILE A 376 -10.96 20.29 9.27
C ILE A 376 -11.34 20.99 7.96
N TYR A 377 -10.39 21.15 7.03
CA TYR A 377 -10.63 21.86 5.77
C TYR A 377 -9.55 21.54 4.73
N ARG A 378 -9.96 21.47 3.46
CA ARG A 378 -9.06 21.45 2.29
C ARG A 378 -9.22 22.75 1.52
N ASP A 379 -8.21 23.61 1.62
CA ASP A 379 -8.15 24.89 0.92
C ASP A 379 -7.56 24.69 -0.48
N GLN A 380 -8.39 24.80 -1.51
CA GLN A 380 -7.93 24.71 -2.90
C GLN A 380 -7.26 26.02 -3.31
N LYS A 381 -5.92 26.00 -3.37
CA LYS A 381 -5.09 27.16 -3.71
C LYS A 381 -4.93 27.34 -5.21
N ASP A 382 -4.54 26.28 -5.91
CA ASP A 382 -4.20 26.33 -7.34
C ASP A 382 -3.20 27.45 -7.71
N ASP A 383 -2.21 27.65 -6.86
CA ASP A 383 -1.22 28.73 -6.93
C ASP A 383 0.18 28.22 -7.30
N TRP A 384 1.10 29.17 -7.51
CA TRP A 384 2.50 28.88 -7.79
C TRP A 384 3.39 29.56 -6.76
N LEU A 385 4.28 28.79 -6.14
CA LEU A 385 5.40 29.35 -5.40
C LEU A 385 6.53 29.64 -6.39
N GLU A 386 6.79 30.92 -6.65
CA GLU A 386 7.91 31.37 -7.50
C GLU A 386 9.16 31.75 -6.68
N ARG A 387 8.95 32.37 -5.51
CA ARG A 387 10.04 32.74 -4.59
C ARG A 387 9.63 32.64 -3.13
N GLU A 388 8.50 33.24 -2.79
CA GLU A 388 7.92 33.19 -1.44
C GLU A 388 6.44 32.82 -1.54
N TYR A 389 5.94 32.10 -0.54
CA TYR A 389 4.52 31.78 -0.39
C TYR A 389 4.19 31.76 1.10
N GLU A 390 3.07 32.36 1.49
CA GLU A 390 2.68 32.51 2.89
C GLU A 390 1.19 32.21 3.07
N PHE A 391 0.84 31.64 4.21
CA PHE A 391 -0.55 31.43 4.60
C PHE A 391 -0.69 31.41 6.12
N ASP A 392 -1.87 31.81 6.59
CA ASP A 392 -2.30 31.67 7.97
C ASP A 392 -3.30 30.52 8.07
N PHE A 393 -3.30 29.82 9.21
CA PHE A 393 -4.38 28.89 9.54
C PHE A 393 -4.66 28.89 11.05
N SER A 394 -5.77 28.30 11.45
CA SER A 394 -6.06 27.99 12.85
C SER A 394 -6.29 26.50 13.00
N GLY A 395 -5.56 25.86 13.91
CA GLY A 395 -5.52 24.42 14.06
C GLY A 395 -4.21 23.96 14.69
N ASN A 396 -3.92 22.66 14.58
CA ASN A 396 -2.71 22.03 15.09
C ASN A 396 -1.84 21.38 13.99
N GLY A 397 -2.20 21.54 12.72
CA GLY A 397 -1.37 21.00 11.64
C GLY A 397 -1.80 21.45 10.26
N PHE A 398 -0.90 21.26 9.30
CA PHE A 398 -1.15 21.46 7.89
C PHE A 398 -0.39 20.44 7.04
N CYS A 399 -0.90 20.17 5.84
CA CYS A 399 -0.21 19.43 4.81
C CYS A 399 -0.41 20.08 3.44
N ILE A 400 0.66 20.28 2.68
CA ILE A 400 0.62 20.90 1.36
C ILE A 400 0.59 19.80 0.29
N TRP A 401 -0.48 19.76 -0.49
CA TRP A 401 -0.55 18.96 -1.71
C TRP A 401 -0.05 19.78 -2.89
N GLY A 402 1.00 19.31 -3.56
CA GLY A 402 1.68 20.04 -4.62
C GLY A 402 2.95 19.35 -5.08
N ASN A 403 3.47 19.72 -6.25
CA ASN A 403 4.68 19.11 -6.79
C ASN A 403 5.55 20.15 -7.49
N LEU A 404 6.85 19.85 -7.59
CA LEU A 404 7.75 20.57 -8.49
C LEU A 404 7.38 20.24 -9.94
N VAL A 405 7.29 21.26 -10.77
CA VAL A 405 6.90 21.16 -12.18
C VAL A 405 8.04 21.66 -13.05
N CYS A 406 8.56 20.79 -13.90
CA CYS A 406 9.44 21.18 -14.99
C CYS A 406 8.64 21.81 -16.15
N LEU A 407 9.08 22.97 -16.61
CA LEU A 407 8.48 23.72 -17.72
C LEU A 407 9.17 23.47 -19.06
N ARG A 408 10.17 22.59 -19.13
CA ARG A 408 10.83 22.29 -20.41
C ARG A 408 9.83 21.58 -21.33
N GLY A 409 9.48 22.23 -22.43
CA GLY A 409 8.55 21.69 -23.42
C GLY A 409 7.07 21.92 -23.10
N ILE A 410 6.72 22.58 -21.99
CA ILE A 410 5.33 22.92 -21.64
C ILE A 410 5.21 24.38 -21.15
N SER A 411 4.02 24.96 -21.24
CA SER A 411 3.76 26.29 -20.67
C SER A 411 3.23 26.20 -19.24
N LYS A 412 3.45 27.24 -18.44
CA LYS A 412 2.79 27.41 -17.12
C LYS A 412 1.27 27.26 -17.21
N SER A 413 0.65 27.77 -18.28
CA SER A 413 -0.80 27.66 -18.53
C SER A 413 -1.25 26.24 -18.87
N TYR A 414 -0.40 25.45 -19.55
CA TYR A 414 -0.67 24.03 -19.78
C TYR A 414 -0.63 23.26 -18.46
N ALA A 415 0.43 23.49 -17.67
CA ALA A 415 0.60 22.84 -16.37
C ALA A 415 -0.55 23.16 -15.40
N ASP A 416 -0.98 24.42 -15.33
CA ASP A 416 -2.14 24.85 -14.51
C ASP A 416 -3.43 24.11 -14.92
N ARG A 417 -3.72 24.03 -16.22
CA ARG A 417 -4.93 23.37 -16.72
C ARG A 417 -4.95 21.87 -16.43
N VAL A 418 -3.83 21.18 -16.64
CA VAL A 418 -3.72 19.74 -16.35
C VAL A 418 -3.83 19.50 -14.84
N SER A 419 -3.15 20.32 -14.04
CA SER A 419 -3.15 20.16 -12.58
C SER A 419 -4.56 20.29 -11.98
N LYS A 420 -5.35 21.23 -12.49
CA LYS A 420 -6.76 21.41 -12.09
C LYS A 420 -7.64 20.24 -12.53
N LYS A 421 -7.42 19.70 -13.72
CA LYS A 421 -8.19 18.56 -14.25
C LYS A 421 -7.96 17.27 -13.45
N HIS A 422 -6.73 17.04 -13.00
CA HIS A 422 -6.33 15.82 -12.29
C HIS A 422 -6.30 15.98 -10.76
N VAL A 423 -6.74 17.12 -10.23
CA VAL A 423 -6.70 17.43 -8.78
C VAL A 423 -5.29 17.23 -8.19
N GLY A 424 -4.25 17.61 -8.95
CA GLY A 424 -2.87 17.39 -8.56
C GLY A 424 -1.89 17.61 -9.70
N SER A 425 -0.64 17.91 -9.34
CA SER A 425 0.47 18.15 -10.28
C SER A 425 1.45 16.97 -10.38
N GLU A 426 1.13 15.83 -9.78
CA GLU A 426 2.00 14.65 -9.69
C GLU A 426 2.50 14.16 -11.05
N VAL A 427 1.64 14.18 -12.08
CA VAL A 427 2.03 13.77 -13.45
C VAL A 427 3.24 14.52 -14.00
N PHE A 428 3.50 15.74 -13.53
CA PHE A 428 4.66 16.52 -13.94
C PHE A 428 5.93 16.15 -13.16
N ALA A 429 5.80 15.75 -11.91
CA ALA A 429 6.91 15.21 -11.13
C ALA A 429 7.41 13.88 -11.70
N LEU A 430 6.49 13.05 -12.19
CA LEU A 430 6.80 11.73 -12.73
C LEU A 430 7.45 11.77 -14.12
N ALA A 431 7.30 12.87 -14.86
CA ALA A 431 7.81 13.00 -16.22
C ALA A 431 9.34 13.13 -16.30
N GLU A 432 10.00 13.56 -15.22
CA GLU A 432 11.42 13.93 -15.24
C GLU A 432 12.31 12.83 -14.61
N GLN A 433 12.66 11.82 -15.41
CA GLN A 433 13.37 10.64 -14.90
C GLN A 433 14.82 10.90 -14.46
N GLN A 434 15.51 11.87 -15.07
CA GLN A 434 16.96 12.09 -14.90
C GLN A 434 17.32 13.57 -14.70
N ASP A 435 16.40 14.37 -14.17
CA ASP A 435 16.67 15.77 -13.89
C ASP A 435 17.32 15.95 -12.51
N ASP A 436 18.57 16.40 -12.51
CA ASP A 436 19.38 16.58 -11.29
C ASP A 436 19.04 17.86 -10.50
N TYR A 437 18.10 18.68 -10.96
CA TYR A 437 17.68 19.86 -10.20
C TYR A 437 17.01 19.47 -8.88
N VAL A 438 17.38 20.16 -7.81
CA VAL A 438 16.84 19.99 -6.47
C VAL A 438 16.43 21.36 -5.93
N ALA A 439 15.13 21.56 -5.71
CA ALA A 439 14.65 22.77 -5.07
C ALA A 439 14.86 22.69 -3.54
N GLU A 440 15.34 23.78 -2.96
CA GLU A 440 15.49 23.95 -1.52
C GLU A 440 14.51 25.02 -1.02
N ILE A 441 13.53 24.58 -0.22
CA ILE A 441 12.49 25.45 0.32
C ILE A 441 12.63 25.54 1.83
N GLU A 442 12.98 26.71 2.36
CA GLU A 442 12.84 26.96 3.79
C GLU A 442 11.36 27.04 4.15
N VAL A 443 10.98 26.41 5.26
CA VAL A 443 9.64 26.48 5.84
C VAL A 443 9.79 27.09 7.23
N TRP A 444 9.22 28.27 7.40
CA TRP A 444 9.20 29.02 8.64
C TRP A 444 7.80 28.96 9.23
N ILE A 445 7.70 28.67 10.53
CA ILE A 445 6.45 28.62 11.28
C ILE A 445 6.58 29.60 12.45
N ASP A 446 5.65 30.56 12.54
CA ASP A 446 5.61 31.58 13.59
C ASP A 446 6.94 32.36 13.77
N GLY A 447 7.68 32.52 12.66
CA GLY A 447 8.96 33.24 12.62
C GLY A 447 10.19 32.38 12.94
N GLU A 448 10.02 31.11 13.26
CA GLU A 448 11.12 30.15 13.48
C GLU A 448 11.29 29.23 12.27
N LEU A 449 12.54 28.91 11.91
CA LEU A 449 12.83 27.97 10.83
C LEU A 449 12.52 26.55 11.32
N ASP A 450 11.50 25.92 10.75
CA ASP A 450 11.09 24.56 11.10
C ASP A 450 11.89 23.53 10.31
N GLN A 451 11.92 23.65 8.98
CA GLN A 451 12.61 22.70 8.11
C GLN A 451 13.12 23.35 6.82
N VAL A 452 14.05 22.67 6.15
CA VAL A 452 14.41 22.92 4.75
C VAL A 452 13.93 21.72 3.94
N SER A 453 12.89 21.91 3.16
CA SER A 453 12.33 20.87 2.30
C SER A 453 13.19 20.72 1.04
N ILE A 454 13.72 19.52 0.84
CA ILE A 454 14.53 19.14 -0.31
C ILE A 454 13.60 18.47 -1.33
N LEU A 455 13.43 19.08 -2.50
CA LEU A 455 12.49 18.65 -3.54
C LEU A 455 13.26 18.33 -4.83
N PRO A 456 13.81 17.11 -4.98
CA PRO A 456 14.43 16.68 -6.24
C PRO A 456 13.39 16.59 -7.36
N MET A 457 13.75 17.09 -8.55
CA MET A 457 12.95 16.92 -9.76
C MET A 457 13.03 15.48 -10.29
N LYS A 458 14.16 14.80 -10.08
CA LYS A 458 14.36 13.40 -10.45
C LYS A 458 13.24 12.51 -9.90
N GLY A 459 12.48 11.88 -10.80
CA GLY A 459 11.29 11.11 -10.46
C GLY A 459 11.51 10.03 -9.38
N THR A 460 12.63 9.31 -9.41
CA THR A 460 12.93 8.25 -8.42
C THR A 460 13.42 8.79 -7.07
N SER A 461 13.71 10.08 -6.95
CA SER A 461 14.20 10.73 -5.71
C SER A 461 13.24 11.79 -5.18
N ARG A 462 12.07 11.95 -5.82
CA ARG A 462 11.11 13.01 -5.50
C ARG A 462 10.65 12.91 -4.05
N LYS A 463 10.38 14.07 -3.44
CA LYS A 463 9.54 14.17 -2.26
C LYS A 463 8.10 14.42 -2.74
N LEU A 464 7.13 13.79 -2.09
CA LEU A 464 5.72 13.87 -2.49
C LEU A 464 5.11 15.23 -2.18
N GLU A 465 5.23 15.68 -0.93
CA GLU A 465 4.66 16.95 -0.46
C GLU A 465 5.73 18.03 -0.30
N PRO A 466 5.43 19.30 -0.65
CA PRO A 466 6.34 20.41 -0.41
C PRO A 466 6.65 20.61 1.07
N ALA A 467 5.65 20.52 1.96
CA ALA A 467 5.81 20.63 3.40
C ALA A 467 4.55 20.16 4.15
N TRP A 468 4.72 19.70 5.38
CA TRP A 468 3.66 19.43 6.34
C TRP A 468 4.21 19.59 7.77
N LYS A 469 3.30 19.72 8.73
CA LYS A 469 3.56 19.65 10.17
C LYS A 469 2.27 19.25 10.89
N TYR A 470 2.36 18.32 11.84
CA TYR A 470 1.25 17.88 12.68
C TYR A 470 1.57 18.13 14.16
N GLN A 471 0.57 18.01 15.03
CA GLN A 471 0.70 18.13 16.49
C GLN A 471 1.37 19.43 16.97
N MET A 472 1.14 20.53 16.25
CA MET A 472 1.44 21.87 16.72
C MET A 472 0.51 22.24 17.88
N PRO A 473 0.84 23.24 18.72
CA PRO A 473 -0.12 23.72 19.71
C PRO A 473 -1.38 24.25 19.03
N GLU A 474 -2.59 23.81 19.39
CA GLU A 474 -3.82 24.30 18.76
C GLU A 474 -3.92 25.83 18.86
N GLY A 475 -4.02 26.51 17.71
CA GLY A 475 -4.09 27.96 17.69
C GLY A 475 -3.91 28.55 16.31
N ARG A 476 -3.70 29.86 16.25
CA ARG A 476 -3.40 30.56 15.00
C ARG A 476 -1.90 30.47 14.72
N HIS A 477 -1.56 30.04 13.52
CA HIS A 477 -0.19 29.95 13.04
C HIS A 477 0.00 30.70 11.73
N HIS A 478 1.23 31.17 11.51
CA HIS A 478 1.68 31.75 10.26
C HIS A 478 2.80 30.89 9.65
N VAL A 479 2.62 30.48 8.40
CA VAL A 479 3.61 29.68 7.67
C VAL A 479 4.16 30.49 6.49
N LYS A 480 5.48 30.54 6.38
CA LYS A 480 6.20 31.18 5.28
C LYS A 480 7.16 30.19 4.63
N MET A 481 7.03 30.04 3.31
CA MET A 481 7.91 29.24 2.48
C MET A 481 8.83 30.14 1.65
N VAL A 482 10.14 29.87 1.63
CA VAL A 482 11.14 30.63 0.85
C VAL A 482 11.95 29.68 -0.02
N TRP A 483 11.84 29.83 -1.34
CA TRP A 483 12.65 29.09 -2.30
C TRP A 483 14.04 29.72 -2.39
N ARG A 484 15.07 29.01 -1.93
CA ARG A 484 16.45 29.50 -1.87
C ARG A 484 17.13 29.59 -3.23
N ASN A 485 16.82 28.64 -4.11
CA ASN A 485 17.46 28.46 -5.41
C ASN A 485 16.46 28.42 -6.59
N PRO A 486 15.54 29.39 -6.71
CA PRO A 486 14.47 29.35 -7.70
C PRO A 486 15.02 29.52 -9.12
N ASP A 487 14.54 28.70 -10.06
CA ASP A 487 14.70 28.93 -11.50
C ASP A 487 13.32 28.93 -12.18
N PRO A 488 12.55 30.03 -12.05
CA PRO A 488 11.17 30.11 -12.55
C PRO A 488 11.05 30.03 -14.08
N LYS A 489 12.18 30.04 -14.81
CA LYS A 489 12.19 29.80 -16.26
C LYS A 489 12.05 28.32 -16.59
N GLN A 490 12.57 27.46 -15.73
CA GLN A 490 12.60 26.01 -15.96
C GLN A 490 11.73 25.24 -14.99
N TYR A 491 11.54 25.73 -13.77
CA TYR A 491 10.83 25.03 -12.71
C TYR A 491 9.86 25.96 -11.99
N LEU A 492 8.71 25.43 -11.63
CA LEU A 492 7.80 26.08 -10.70
C LEU A 492 7.31 25.07 -9.67
N LEU A 493 7.10 25.52 -8.44
CA LEU A 493 6.47 24.70 -7.42
C LEU A 493 4.97 24.98 -7.41
N ARG A 494 4.16 23.96 -7.70
CA ARG A 494 2.70 24.06 -7.67
C ARG A 494 2.21 23.86 -6.25
N ILE A 495 1.34 24.76 -5.78
CA ILE A 495 0.56 24.58 -4.54
C ILE A 495 -0.88 24.29 -4.96
N ASN A 496 -1.26 23.02 -5.01
CA ASN A 496 -2.60 22.63 -5.44
C ASN A 496 -3.63 22.89 -4.34
N ALA A 497 -3.38 22.36 -3.15
CA ALA A 497 -4.25 22.54 -2.00
C ALA A 497 -3.45 22.47 -0.69
N ILE A 498 -4.02 23.02 0.38
CA ILE A 498 -3.50 22.86 1.73
C ILE A 498 -4.59 22.25 2.60
N GLN A 499 -4.28 21.15 3.28
CA GLN A 499 -5.15 20.54 4.27
C GLN A 499 -4.78 21.14 5.63
N TYR A 500 -5.77 21.49 6.43
CA TYR A 500 -5.58 21.95 7.80
C TYR A 500 -6.20 20.95 8.77
N TYR A 501 -5.60 20.89 9.95
CA TYR A 501 -5.95 19.93 11.00
C TYR A 501 -6.16 20.64 12.34
N SER A 502 -6.95 20.04 13.23
CA SER A 502 -7.16 20.49 14.60
C SER A 502 -6.97 19.32 15.57
N GLU A 503 -6.61 19.62 16.83
CA GLU A 503 -6.65 18.63 17.91
C GLU A 503 -8.08 18.22 18.27
N ASN A 504 -9.07 19.01 17.81
CA ASN A 504 -10.48 18.79 18.06
C ASN A 504 -11.21 18.27 16.81
N PRO A 505 -12.01 17.20 16.91
CA PRO A 505 -12.86 16.76 15.81
C PRO A 505 -13.84 17.85 15.38
N VAL A 506 -14.15 17.92 14.07
CA VAL A 506 -15.16 18.84 13.55
C VAL A 506 -16.53 18.49 14.15
N SER A 507 -17.08 19.38 14.98
CA SER A 507 -18.41 19.23 15.57
C SER A 507 -19.52 19.94 14.81
N ASP A 508 -19.18 20.83 13.86
CA ASP A 508 -20.13 21.62 13.07
C ASP A 508 -19.83 21.50 11.57
N VAL A 509 -20.78 20.92 10.83
CA VAL A 509 -20.68 20.66 9.39
C VAL A 509 -21.02 21.86 8.51
N TYR A 510 -21.44 22.99 9.10
CA TYR A 510 -21.91 24.16 8.35
C TYR A 510 -20.97 25.35 8.41
N TYR A 511 -20.09 25.41 9.41
CA TYR A 511 -19.22 26.55 9.66
C TYR A 511 -17.76 26.11 9.75
N HIS A 512 -17.08 26.22 8.62
CA HIS A 512 -15.62 26.30 8.57
C HIS A 512 -15.30 27.78 8.36
N ASN A 513 -14.48 28.35 9.25
CA ASN A 513 -14.17 29.79 9.29
C ASN A 513 -13.79 30.40 7.94
#